data_AF-A0A533RSK1-F1
#
_entry.id   AF-A0A533RSK1-F1
#
_cell.length_a   1.000
_cell.length_b   1.000
_cell.length_c   1.000
_cell.angle_alpha   90.00
_cell.angle_beta   90.00
_cell.angle_gamma   90.00
#
_symmetry.space_group_name_H-M   'P 1'
#
loop_
_entity.id
_entity.type
_entity.pdbx_description
1 polymer ?
#
loop_
_entity_poly.entity_id
_entity_poly.type
_entity_poly.pdbx_seq_one_letter_code
_entity_poly.pdbx_strand_id
1 'polypeptide(L)'
;MGIFWDPSSGIVYQVDVARVISEKVRQGDRIISGNGLSPAQIYNLDGKTVGDRILFEIERDGETFFVPLEISRPSLWLSIERLIPLIIALGFLLAGNLAFAYYRHGHLATLFHLLCLGAAISMASGALAAFGPIWTRATFQVASLCTMAFFIHLHLYFPMPFHHRKARFVGFILMAATLLVATFFGIGNLAHPDIL
;
A
#
# COMPACT_ATOMS: atom_id res chain seq x y z
N MET A 1 10.52 -15.43 -3.50
CA MET A 1 9.94 -16.54 -2.71
C MET A 1 8.44 -16.53 -2.89
N GLY A 2 7.79 -17.69 -2.96
CA GLY A 2 6.34 -17.80 -3.09
C GLY A 2 5.59 -17.71 -1.76
N ILE A 3 6.10 -16.92 -0.81
CA ILE A 3 5.52 -16.75 0.53
C ILE A 3 5.55 -15.27 0.84
N PHE A 4 4.47 -14.77 1.41
CA PHE A 4 4.31 -13.40 1.81
C PHE A 4 3.92 -13.35 3.27
N TRP A 5 4.66 -12.58 4.06
CA TRP A 5 4.48 -12.44 5.49
C TRP A 5 4.62 -11.00 5.93
N ASP A 6 4.09 -10.70 7.11
CA ASP A 6 4.27 -9.41 7.75
C ASP A 6 5.65 -9.35 8.45
N PRO A 7 6.53 -8.40 8.09
CA PRO A 7 7.90 -8.33 8.61
C PRO A 7 8.01 -8.16 10.13
N SER A 8 7.01 -7.55 10.78
CA SER A 8 7.02 -7.29 12.22
C SER A 8 6.52 -8.48 13.04
N SER A 9 5.40 -9.08 12.63
CA SER A 9 4.80 -10.22 13.35
C SER A 9 5.36 -11.58 12.92
N GLY A 10 5.92 -11.66 11.71
CA GLY A 10 6.34 -12.90 11.07
C GLY A 10 5.19 -13.73 10.49
N ILE A 11 3.94 -13.25 10.57
CA ILE A 11 2.76 -14.03 10.16
C ILE A 11 2.66 -14.10 8.64
N VAL A 12 2.58 -15.32 8.12
CA VAL A 12 2.36 -15.61 6.71
C VAL A 12 0.90 -15.33 6.37
N TYR A 13 0.65 -14.36 5.49
CA TYR A 13 -0.70 -14.02 5.04
C TYR A 13 -1.03 -14.58 3.66
N GLN A 14 -0.02 -14.98 2.87
CA GLN A 14 -0.26 -15.56 1.56
C GLN A 14 0.87 -16.52 1.16
N VAL A 15 0.49 -17.61 0.51
CA VAL A 15 1.42 -18.60 -0.07
C VAL A 15 1.05 -18.81 -1.53
N ASP A 16 2.03 -18.64 -2.42
CA ASP A 16 1.93 -19.01 -3.82
C ASP A 16 2.08 -20.53 -3.94
N VAL A 17 0.93 -21.20 -3.99
CA VAL A 17 0.80 -22.66 -4.04
C VAL A 17 1.52 -23.27 -5.25
N ALA A 18 1.70 -22.51 -6.34
CA ALA A 18 2.39 -22.99 -7.53
C ALA A 18 3.92 -23.10 -7.32
N ARG A 19 4.47 -22.38 -6.34
CA ARG A 19 5.92 -22.31 -6.07
C ARG A 19 6.31 -22.90 -4.73
N VAL A 20 5.38 -22.91 -3.78
CA VAL A 20 5.57 -23.43 -2.43
C VAL A 20 4.50 -24.48 -2.22
N ILE A 21 4.94 -25.71 -1.97
CA ILE A 21 4.04 -26.79 -1.61
C ILE A 21 3.29 -26.34 -0.35
N SER A 22 1.98 -26.14 -0.43
CA SER A 22 1.13 -25.62 0.66
C SER A 22 1.15 -26.51 1.92
N GLU A 23 1.66 -27.73 1.81
CA GLU A 23 1.93 -28.59 2.96
C GLU A 23 3.10 -28.10 3.81
N LYS A 24 4.10 -27.46 3.18
CA LYS A 24 5.31 -26.98 3.87
C LYS A 24 5.06 -25.67 4.60
N VAL A 25 4.37 -24.71 3.98
CA VAL A 25 4.02 -23.44 4.62
C VAL A 25 2.58 -23.07 4.28
N ARG A 26 1.85 -22.59 5.28
CA ARG A 26 0.44 -22.24 5.21
C ARG A 26 0.20 -20.80 5.63
N GLN A 27 -0.91 -20.24 5.16
CA GLN A 27 -1.42 -18.98 5.70
C GLN A 27 -1.74 -19.15 7.20
N GLY A 28 -1.30 -18.20 8.02
CA GLY A 28 -1.41 -18.24 9.48
C GLY A 28 -0.15 -18.75 10.18
N ASP A 29 0.77 -19.40 9.47
CA ASP A 29 2.06 -19.78 10.03
C ASP A 29 2.87 -18.56 10.46
N ARG A 30 3.68 -18.69 11.51
CA ARG A 30 4.55 -17.61 11.98
C ARG A 30 6.01 -17.93 11.73
N ILE A 31 6.68 -17.11 10.94
CA ILE A 31 8.13 -17.19 10.74
C ILE A 31 8.81 -16.57 11.96
N ILE A 32 9.59 -17.38 12.68
CA ILE A 32 10.39 -16.94 13.82
C ILE A 32 11.75 -16.42 13.33
N SER A 33 12.43 -17.22 12.51
CA SER A 33 13.77 -16.91 12.03
C SER A 33 14.06 -17.61 10.70
N GLY A 34 15.18 -17.29 10.06
CA GLY A 34 15.67 -18.00 8.89
C GLY A 34 17.17 -17.84 8.72
N ASN A 35 17.92 -18.94 8.84
CA ASN A 35 19.39 -18.92 8.91
C ASN A 35 19.95 -17.90 9.92
N GLY A 36 19.27 -17.73 11.08
CA GLY A 36 19.66 -16.75 12.11
C GLY A 36 19.28 -15.29 11.82
N LEU A 37 18.60 -15.01 10.71
CA LEU A 37 18.05 -13.69 10.39
C LEU A 37 16.61 -13.56 10.91
N SER A 38 16.24 -12.34 11.31
CA SER A 38 14.86 -12.01 11.67
C SER A 38 13.94 -11.97 10.44
N PRO A 39 12.61 -12.10 10.60
CA PRO A 39 11.67 -12.04 9.49
C PRO A 39 11.80 -10.76 8.65
N ALA A 40 12.12 -9.63 9.29
CA ALA A 40 12.36 -8.36 8.61
C ALA A 40 13.66 -8.34 7.79
N GLN A 41 14.75 -8.91 8.31
CA GLN A 41 16.03 -9.02 7.60
C GLN A 41 15.92 -9.93 6.37
N ILE A 42 15.19 -11.03 6.50
CA ILE A 42 14.91 -11.95 5.39
C ILE A 42 14.06 -11.25 4.33
N TYR A 43 13.07 -10.46 4.73
CA TYR A 43 12.19 -9.73 3.81
C TYR A 43 12.99 -8.77 2.91
N ASN A 44 13.99 -8.10 3.48
CA ASN A 44 14.90 -7.22 2.76
C ASN A 44 15.98 -7.96 1.96
N LEU A 45 16.01 -9.30 2.02
CA LEU A 45 17.04 -10.14 1.41
C LEU A 45 18.46 -9.73 1.83
N ASP A 46 18.65 -9.31 3.09
CA ASP A 46 19.95 -8.84 3.58
C ASP A 46 21.03 -9.91 3.37
N GLY A 47 21.95 -9.63 2.44
CA GLY A 47 23.05 -10.53 2.07
C GLY A 47 22.63 -11.81 1.35
N LYS A 48 21.42 -11.88 0.77
CA LYS A 48 20.91 -13.05 0.06
C LYS A 48 20.60 -12.76 -1.40
N THR A 49 20.87 -13.73 -2.26
CA THR A 49 20.69 -13.64 -3.72
C THR A 49 19.76 -14.72 -4.24
N VAL A 50 19.30 -14.55 -5.49
CA VAL A 50 18.48 -15.55 -6.18
C VAL A 50 19.28 -16.86 -6.30
N GLY A 51 18.67 -17.97 -5.91
CA GLY A 51 19.27 -19.30 -5.86
C GLY A 51 19.72 -19.71 -4.45
N ASP A 52 19.82 -18.78 -3.51
CA ASP A 52 20.15 -19.10 -2.12
C ASP A 52 18.99 -19.82 -1.42
N ARG A 53 19.35 -20.76 -0.54
CA ARG A 53 18.40 -21.47 0.32
C ARG A 53 18.38 -20.86 1.72
N ILE A 54 17.18 -20.57 2.20
CA ILE A 54 16.93 -20.14 3.56
C ILE A 54 16.20 -21.26 4.29
N LEU A 55 16.77 -21.73 5.40
CA LEU A 55 16.10 -22.64 6.31
C LEU A 55 15.23 -21.80 7.25
N PHE A 56 13.94 -21.73 6.97
CA PHE A 56 12.99 -21.02 7.81
C PHE A 56 12.65 -21.85 9.04
N GLU A 57 12.61 -21.19 10.18
CA GLU A 57 12.04 -21.68 11.42
C GLU A 57 10.61 -21.12 11.54
N ILE A 58 9.63 -22.02 11.52
CA ILE A 58 8.21 -21.67 11.46
C ILE A 58 7.50 -22.27 12.67
N GLU A 59 6.68 -21.47 13.33
CA GLU A 59 5.76 -21.86 14.38
C GLU A 59 4.35 -22.05 13.81
N ARG A 60 3.76 -23.22 14.08
CA ARG A 60 2.34 -23.53 13.81
C ARG A 60 1.77 -24.27 15.01
N ASP A 61 0.65 -23.79 15.54
CA ASP A 61 -0.06 -24.41 16.67
C ASP A 61 0.85 -24.68 17.91
N GLY A 62 1.89 -23.85 18.11
CA GLY A 62 2.86 -23.98 19.19
C GLY A 62 4.00 -24.97 18.95
N GLU A 63 4.02 -25.62 17.78
CA GLU A 63 5.14 -26.46 17.34
C GLU A 63 6.04 -25.72 16.35
N THR A 64 7.34 -25.85 16.54
CA THR A 64 8.35 -25.26 15.65
C THR A 64 8.91 -26.29 14.69
N PHE A 65 8.93 -25.98 13.41
CA PHE A 65 9.49 -26.84 12.36
C PHE A 65 10.33 -26.05 11.35
N PHE A 66 11.21 -26.75 10.66
CA PHE A 66 12.18 -26.16 9.74
C PHE A 66 11.82 -26.44 8.29
N VAL A 67 11.76 -25.39 7.46
CA VAL A 67 11.42 -25.49 6.05
C VAL A 67 12.52 -24.86 5.19
N PRO A 68 13.25 -25.64 4.38
CA PRO A 68 14.19 -25.08 3.43
C PRO A 68 13.43 -24.51 2.23
N LEU A 69 13.62 -23.22 1.95
CA LEU A 69 13.04 -22.51 0.82
C LEU A 69 14.12 -21.83 -0.01
N GLU A 70 13.95 -21.85 -1.33
CA GLU A 70 14.89 -21.26 -2.27
C GLU A 70 14.39 -19.89 -2.76
N ILE A 71 15.29 -18.91 -2.88
CA ILE A 71 14.99 -17.61 -3.44
C ILE A 71 14.91 -17.73 -4.97
N SER A 72 13.70 -17.95 -5.49
CA SER A 72 13.47 -17.94 -6.94
C SER A 72 13.12 -16.54 -7.46
N ARG A 73 13.49 -16.23 -8.70
CA ARG A 73 13.08 -14.99 -9.39
C ARG A 73 11.55 -14.89 -9.48
N PRO A 74 10.94 -13.71 -9.28
CA PRO A 74 9.51 -13.53 -9.51
C PRO A 74 9.11 -13.93 -10.94
N SER A 75 7.90 -14.45 -11.12
CA SER A 75 7.40 -14.78 -12.46
C SER A 75 7.19 -13.50 -13.27
N LEU A 76 7.36 -13.58 -14.59
CA LEU A 76 7.07 -12.45 -15.49
C LEU A 76 5.62 -11.96 -15.33
N TRP A 77 4.70 -12.89 -15.09
CA TRP A 77 3.29 -12.57 -14.84
C TRP A 77 3.11 -11.70 -13.60
N LEU A 78 3.75 -12.06 -12.48
CA LEU A 78 3.69 -11.28 -11.25
C LEU A 78 4.28 -9.88 -11.44
N SER A 79 5.33 -9.74 -12.25
CA SER A 79 5.89 -8.43 -12.62
C SER A 79 4.90 -7.58 -13.43
N ILE A 80 4.12 -8.19 -14.33
CA ILE A 80 3.10 -7.49 -15.11
C ILE A 80 1.93 -7.06 -14.22
N GLU A 81 1.44 -7.93 -13.33
CA GLU A 81 0.36 -7.59 -12.39
C GLU A 81 0.72 -6.38 -11.52
N ARG A 82 2.00 -6.28 -11.12
CA ARG A 82 2.53 -5.16 -10.33
C ARG A 82 2.62 -3.84 -11.11
N LEU A 83 2.66 -3.88 -12.45
CA LEU A 83 2.69 -2.69 -13.30
C LEU A 83 1.30 -2.07 -13.50
N ILE A 84 0.23 -2.86 -13.39
CA ILE A 84 -1.15 -2.40 -13.59
C ILE A 84 -1.48 -1.15 -12.73
N PRO A 85 -1.29 -1.16 -11.39
CA PRO A 85 -1.60 0.02 -10.57
C PRO A 85 -0.74 1.24 -10.93
N LEU A 86 0.49 1.05 -11.40
CA LEU A 86 1.37 2.15 -11.83
C LEU A 86 0.91 2.77 -13.15
N ILE A 87 0.43 1.95 -14.10
CA ILE A 87 -0.15 2.43 -15.35
C ILE A 87 -1.43 3.23 -15.07
N ILE A 88 -2.27 2.75 -14.14
CA ILE A 88 -3.47 3.48 -13.71
C ILE A 88 -3.10 4.79 -13.03
N ALA A 89 -2.10 4.79 -12.13
CA ALA A 89 -1.59 6.00 -11.49
C ALA A 89 -1.09 7.03 -12.51
N LEU A 90 -0.37 6.57 -13.54
CA LEU A 90 0.07 7.42 -14.64
C LEU A 90 -1.12 8.00 -15.40
N GLY A 91 -2.17 7.21 -15.64
CA GLY A 91 -3.41 7.67 -16.25
C GLY A 91 -4.07 8.81 -15.46
N PHE A 92 -4.19 8.67 -14.14
CA PHE A 92 -4.69 9.74 -13.27
C PHE A 92 -3.79 10.98 -13.33
N LEU A 93 -2.48 10.81 -13.22
CA LEU A 93 -1.52 11.91 -13.28
C LEU A 93 -1.65 12.70 -14.59
N LEU A 94 -1.75 12.01 -15.73
CA LEU A 94 -1.92 12.64 -17.04
C LEU A 94 -3.27 13.34 -17.14
N ALA A 95 -4.37 12.70 -16.74
CA ALA A 95 -5.70 13.29 -16.80
C ALA A 95 -5.80 14.58 -15.95
N GLY A 96 -5.26 14.55 -14.72
CA GLY A 96 -5.24 15.70 -13.83
C GLY A 96 -4.39 16.86 -14.37
N ASN A 97 -3.21 16.57 -14.93
CA ASN A 97 -2.36 17.60 -15.55
C ASN A 97 -3.00 18.19 -16.82
N LEU A 98 -3.62 17.34 -17.65
CA LEU A 98 -4.29 17.75 -18.88
C LEU A 98 -5.47 18.69 -18.55
N ALA A 99 -6.34 18.28 -17.63
CA ALA A 99 -7.47 19.11 -17.19
C ALA A 99 -7.00 20.45 -16.62
N PHE A 100 -5.94 20.45 -15.81
CA PHE A 100 -5.38 21.67 -15.24
C PHE A 100 -4.80 22.61 -16.30
N ALA A 101 -4.10 22.06 -17.31
CA ALA A 101 -3.51 22.83 -18.40
C ALA A 101 -4.57 23.45 -19.33
N TYR A 102 -5.61 22.70 -19.71
CA TYR A 102 -6.63 23.18 -20.66
C TYR A 102 -7.68 24.10 -20.02
N TYR A 103 -8.09 23.87 -18.77
CA TYR A 103 -9.16 24.65 -18.12
C TYR A 103 -8.65 25.85 -17.29
N ARG A 104 -7.44 26.32 -17.59
CA ARG A 104 -6.83 27.58 -17.12
C ARG A 104 -7.20 27.94 -15.67
N HIS A 105 -6.67 27.18 -14.71
CA HIS A 105 -6.70 27.45 -13.27
C HIS A 105 -8.08 27.73 -12.65
N GLY A 106 -9.17 27.24 -13.23
CA GLY A 106 -10.47 27.27 -12.58
C GLY A 106 -10.48 26.43 -11.30
N HIS A 107 -11.22 26.86 -10.27
CA HIS A 107 -11.32 26.16 -8.98
C HIS A 107 -11.61 24.66 -9.12
N LEU A 108 -12.51 24.29 -10.04
CA LEU A 108 -12.85 22.88 -10.34
C LEU A 108 -11.69 22.11 -10.98
N ALA A 109 -10.92 22.74 -11.87
CA ALA A 109 -9.76 22.11 -12.51
C ALA A 109 -8.65 21.84 -11.48
N THR A 110 -8.44 22.76 -10.54
CA THR A 110 -7.51 22.57 -9.41
C THR A 110 -7.95 21.42 -8.51
N LEU A 111 -9.23 21.35 -8.12
CA LEU A 111 -9.73 20.26 -7.29
C LEU A 111 -9.62 18.90 -7.98
N PHE A 112 -9.96 18.84 -9.27
CA PHE A 112 -9.81 17.61 -10.06
C PHE A 112 -8.34 17.19 -10.19
N HIS A 113 -7.43 18.14 -10.39
CA HIS A 113 -5.99 17.87 -10.41
C HIS A 113 -5.50 17.28 -9.09
N LEU A 114 -5.86 17.90 -7.95
CA LEU A 114 -5.48 17.43 -6.62
C LEU A 114 -6.05 16.04 -6.31
N LEU A 115 -7.29 15.77 -6.73
CA LEU A 115 -7.90 14.44 -6.63
C LEU A 115 -7.08 13.40 -7.42
N CYS A 116 -6.74 13.70 -8.67
CA CYS A 116 -5.96 12.81 -9.53
C CYS A 116 -4.54 12.58 -8.98
N LEU A 117 -3.90 13.64 -8.46
CA LEU A 117 -2.59 13.55 -7.84
C LEU A 117 -2.62 12.67 -6.59
N GLY A 118 -3.61 12.86 -5.71
CA GLY A 118 -3.81 12.01 -4.53
C GLY A 118 -4.02 10.54 -4.91
N ALA A 119 -4.87 10.27 -5.90
CA ALA A 119 -5.12 8.92 -6.40
C ALA A 119 -3.86 8.28 -6.99
N ALA A 120 -3.08 9.04 -7.77
CA ALA A 120 -1.81 8.57 -8.33
C ALA A 120 -0.78 8.24 -7.24
N ILE A 121 -0.63 9.10 -6.24
CA ILE A 121 0.27 8.87 -5.09
C ILE A 121 -0.18 7.63 -4.31
N SER A 122 -1.47 7.53 -4.00
CA SER A 122 -2.04 6.36 -3.32
C SER A 122 -1.73 5.07 -4.09
N MET A 123 -2.06 5.00 -5.38
CA MET A 123 -1.80 3.80 -6.19
C MET A 123 -0.30 3.46 -6.29
N ALA A 124 0.56 4.46 -6.46
CA ALA A 124 2.01 4.26 -6.50
C ALA A 124 2.56 3.76 -5.15
N SER A 125 2.14 4.36 -4.03
CA SER A 125 2.54 3.94 -2.69
C SER A 125 2.01 2.55 -2.35
N GLY A 126 0.77 2.21 -2.75
CA GLY A 126 0.20 0.88 -2.59
C GLY A 126 0.98 -0.18 -3.37
N ALA A 127 1.39 0.12 -4.60
CA ALA A 127 2.24 -0.77 -5.40
C ALA A 127 3.64 -0.95 -4.77
N LEU A 128 4.21 0.10 -4.18
CA LEU A 128 5.52 0.08 -3.53
C LEU A 128 5.49 -0.56 -2.12
N ALA A 129 4.34 -0.56 -1.45
CA ALA A 129 4.17 -1.19 -0.13
C ALA A 129 4.47 -2.68 -0.14
N ALA A 130 4.43 -3.33 -1.31
CA ALA A 130 4.86 -4.71 -1.48
C ALA A 130 6.38 -4.92 -1.39
N PHE A 131 7.23 -3.88 -1.48
CA PHE A 131 8.69 -4.03 -1.69
C PHE A 131 9.62 -3.43 -0.66
N GLY A 132 9.14 -2.84 0.43
CA GLY A 132 10.05 -2.72 1.58
C GLY A 132 10.05 -1.46 2.43
N PRO A 133 9.71 -0.24 1.97
CA PRO A 133 9.83 0.88 2.88
C PRO A 133 8.57 1.00 3.74
N ILE A 134 8.72 0.93 5.07
CA ILE A 134 7.63 1.06 6.03
C ILE A 134 6.80 2.33 5.78
N TRP A 135 7.46 3.43 5.38
CA TRP A 135 6.83 4.71 5.05
C TRP A 135 5.84 4.67 3.87
N THR A 136 5.94 3.67 2.98
CA THR A 136 5.02 3.55 1.83
C THR A 136 3.59 3.21 2.26
N ARG A 137 3.42 2.42 3.34
CA ARG A 137 2.09 2.12 3.92
C ARG A 137 1.43 3.38 4.46
N ALA A 138 2.20 4.18 5.19
CA ALA A 138 1.75 5.46 5.72
C ALA A 138 1.36 6.43 4.60
N THR A 139 2.21 6.53 3.58
CA THR A 139 1.97 7.39 2.43
C THR A 139 0.71 6.96 1.68
N PHE A 140 0.50 5.66 1.52
CA PHE A 140 -0.74 5.11 0.93
C PHE A 140 -1.98 5.54 1.72
N GLN A 141 -1.98 5.38 3.05
CA GLN A 141 -3.12 5.74 3.90
C GLN A 141 -3.41 7.25 3.86
N VAL A 142 -2.37 8.08 4.07
CA VAL A 142 -2.51 9.54 4.05
C VAL A 142 -2.97 10.03 2.69
N ALA A 143 -2.37 9.56 1.59
CA ALA A 143 -2.76 9.93 0.24
C ALA A 143 -4.21 9.51 -0.07
N SER A 144 -4.63 8.33 0.37
CA SER A 144 -6.02 7.85 0.18
C SER A 144 -7.03 8.71 0.92
N LEU A 145 -6.73 9.11 2.17
CA LEU A 145 -7.59 10.00 2.94
C LEU A 145 -7.65 11.41 2.34
N CYS A 146 -6.51 11.96 1.91
CA CYS A 146 -6.48 13.23 1.17
C CYS A 146 -7.30 13.16 -0.13
N THR A 147 -7.19 12.06 -0.87
CA THR A 147 -7.98 11.81 -2.10
C THR A 147 -9.47 11.82 -1.78
N MET A 148 -9.89 11.15 -0.71
CA MET A 148 -11.29 11.16 -0.26
C MET A 148 -11.75 12.56 0.13
N ALA A 149 -10.93 13.34 0.84
CA ALA A 149 -11.25 14.72 1.18
C ALA A 149 -11.45 15.60 -0.07
N PHE A 150 -10.57 15.48 -1.07
CA PHE A 150 -10.72 16.18 -2.35
C PHE A 150 -11.93 15.70 -3.14
N PHE A 151 -12.27 14.42 -3.08
CA PHE A 151 -13.45 13.86 -3.73
C PHE A 151 -14.73 14.45 -3.14
N ILE A 152 -14.82 14.51 -1.81
CA ILE A 152 -15.94 15.17 -1.09
C ILE A 152 -16.02 16.64 -1.49
N HIS A 153 -14.88 17.35 -1.48
CA HIS A 153 -14.84 18.76 -1.87
C HIS A 153 -15.33 18.94 -3.31
N LEU A 154 -14.84 18.15 -4.27
CA LEU A 154 -15.26 18.22 -5.67
C LEU A 154 -16.78 18.04 -5.81
N HIS A 155 -17.37 17.06 -5.10
CA HIS A 155 -18.81 16.78 -5.14
C HIS A 155 -19.68 17.90 -4.54
N LEU A 156 -19.12 18.77 -3.71
CA LEU A 156 -19.85 19.96 -3.23
C LEU A 156 -20.07 21.03 -4.32
N TYR A 157 -19.29 20.97 -5.40
CA TYR A 157 -19.30 21.94 -6.48
C TYR A 157 -19.66 21.34 -7.85
N PHE A 158 -19.54 20.02 -8.04
CA PHE A 158 -19.80 19.30 -9.29
C PHE A 158 -20.68 18.06 -9.04
N PRO A 159 -21.61 17.69 -9.95
CA PRO A 159 -21.94 18.31 -11.24
C PRO A 159 -22.79 19.58 -11.14
N MET A 160 -23.53 19.77 -10.04
CA MET A 160 -24.19 21.02 -9.70
C MET A 160 -23.87 21.37 -8.24
N PRO A 161 -23.60 22.63 -7.90
CA PRO A 161 -23.31 23.00 -6.53
C PRO A 161 -24.52 22.71 -5.63
N PHE A 162 -24.27 22.08 -4.48
CA PHE A 162 -25.32 21.86 -3.49
C PHE A 162 -25.81 23.21 -2.96
N HIS A 163 -27.06 23.55 -3.24
CA HIS A 163 -27.66 24.81 -2.78
C HIS A 163 -28.13 24.72 -1.32
N HIS A 164 -28.37 23.51 -0.80
CA HIS A 164 -28.79 23.32 0.58
C HIS A 164 -27.62 23.53 1.56
N ARG A 165 -27.71 24.60 2.36
CA ARG A 165 -26.70 24.99 3.36
C ARG A 165 -26.31 23.85 4.31
N LYS A 166 -27.27 23.01 4.72
CA LYS A 166 -27.04 21.86 5.60
C LYS A 166 -26.17 20.78 4.92
N ALA A 167 -26.45 20.45 3.66
CA ALA A 167 -25.68 19.44 2.91
C ALA A 167 -24.23 19.89 2.70
N ARG A 168 -24.02 21.17 2.36
CA ARG A 168 -22.66 21.74 2.28
C ARG A 168 -21.91 21.69 3.61
N PHE A 169 -22.59 22.05 4.69
CA PHE A 169 -21.99 22.02 6.04
C PHE A 169 -21.58 20.59 6.43
N VAL A 170 -22.45 19.60 6.19
CA VAL A 170 -22.13 18.18 6.42
C VAL A 170 -20.93 17.74 5.57
N GLY A 171 -20.87 18.13 4.30
CA GLY A 171 -19.72 17.82 3.44
C GLY A 171 -18.41 18.43 3.94
N PHE A 172 -18.42 19.67 4.41
CA PHE A 172 -17.23 20.29 5.02
C PHE A 172 -16.81 19.61 6.33
N ILE A 173 -17.77 19.17 7.16
CA ILE A 173 -17.47 18.38 8.35
C ILE A 173 -16.81 17.05 7.98
N LEU A 174 -17.36 16.33 6.99
CA LEU A 174 -16.80 15.05 6.53
C LEU A 174 -15.39 15.23 5.96
N MET A 175 -15.16 16.29 5.17
CA MET A 175 -13.84 16.65 4.66
C MET A 175 -12.86 16.93 5.81
N ALA A 176 -13.26 17.75 6.79
CA ALA A 176 -12.43 18.09 7.94
C ALA A 176 -12.11 16.86 8.81
N ALA A 177 -13.09 15.99 9.05
CA ALA A 177 -12.89 14.74 9.78
C ALA A 177 -11.89 13.82 9.05
N THR A 178 -12.01 13.71 7.73
CA THR A 178 -11.11 12.87 6.91
C THR A 178 -9.68 13.41 6.92
N LEU A 179 -9.50 14.73 6.84
CA LEU A 179 -8.18 15.38 6.94
C LEU A 179 -7.59 15.25 8.34
N LEU A 180 -8.40 15.33 9.39
CA LEU A 180 -7.95 15.14 10.78
C LEU A 180 -7.46 13.71 11.01
N VAL A 181 -8.15 12.72 10.44
CA VAL A 181 -7.70 11.33 10.47
C VAL A 181 -6.40 11.19 9.67
N ALA A 182 -6.28 11.84 8.52
CA ALA A 182 -5.05 11.80 7.72
C ALA A 182 -3.84 12.40 8.46
N THR A 183 -4.00 13.53 9.15
CA THR A 183 -2.94 14.12 9.96
C THR A 183 -2.60 13.25 11.17
N PHE A 184 -3.59 12.64 11.83
CA PHE A 184 -3.34 11.70 12.91
C PHE A 184 -2.48 10.51 12.45
N PHE A 185 -2.83 9.88 11.32
CA PHE A 185 -2.02 8.80 10.75
C PHE A 185 -0.62 9.26 10.31
N GLY A 186 -0.52 10.44 9.69
CA GLY A 186 0.76 11.01 9.27
C GLY A 186 1.69 11.29 10.46
N ILE A 187 1.18 11.91 11.52
CA ILE A 187 1.95 12.20 12.74
C ILE A 187 2.29 10.89 13.48
N GLY A 188 1.33 9.97 13.58
CA GLY A 188 1.54 8.66 14.20
C GLY A 188 2.68 7.89 13.54
N ASN A 189 2.73 7.89 12.21
CA ASN A 189 3.81 7.21 11.48
C ASN A 189 5.17 7.92 11.63
N LEU A 190 5.19 9.26 11.74
CA LEU A 190 6.43 10.00 12.02
C LEU A 190 6.95 9.76 13.45
N ALA A 191 6.05 9.60 14.43
CA ALA A 191 6.42 9.39 15.83
C ALA A 191 6.80 7.93 16.12
N HIS A 192 6.12 6.97 15.50
CA HIS A 192 6.29 5.53 15.71
C HIS A 192 6.19 4.78 14.38
N PRO A 193 7.27 4.75 13.58
CA PRO A 193 7.24 4.08 12.28
C PRO A 193 6.98 2.57 12.41
N ASP A 194 7.28 1.94 13.55
CA ASP A 194 7.22 0.49 13.73
C ASP A 194 5.83 -0.07 14.09
N ILE A 195 4.84 0.79 14.36
CA ILE A 195 3.53 0.40 14.93
C ILE A 195 2.39 0.40 13.88
N LEU A 196 2.60 0.99 12.69
CA LEU A 196 1.59 1.19 11.64
C LEU A 196 2.08 0.68 10.27
#